data_AF-A0A1M6AM40-F1
#
_entry.id   AF-A0A1M6AM40-F1
#
_cell.length_a   1.000
_cell.length_b   1.000
_cell.length_c   1.000
_cell.angle_alpha   90.00
_cell.angle_beta   90.00
_cell.angle_gamma   90.00
#
_symmetry.space_group_name_H-M   'P 1'
#
loop_
_entity.id
_entity.type
_entity.pdbx_description
1 polymer ?
#
loop_
_entity_poly.entity_id
_entity_poly.type
_entity_poly.pdbx_seq_one_letter_code
_entity_poly.pdbx_strand_id
1 'polypeptide(L)'
;MEDLAGEKGKDGRQELAVWVKDTGDAMAVDVLRWDGKNLISAEDVYLAYFPRVVEYYRKRVREHPQASFYWYYLADALVKVREYRQALEAAEKGMAADKVIYPSIYGFQLIKARALTGLERYHEAVAIYQDIIAAGEKKLPYPQKPASMGSAIRSLLTADLSPRMMGEACYEAGEIYARLGQNQRAVEYFQKALIYLPGWDKPRKALEDLKLIKKLISA
;
A
#
# COMPACT_ATOMS: atom_id res chain seq x y z
N MET A 1 12.89 15.79 -12.12
CA MET A 1 11.74 15.44 -12.97
C MET A 1 12.29 14.77 -14.21
N GLU A 2 11.69 13.67 -14.64
CA GLU A 2 12.12 12.87 -15.79
C GLU A 2 10.86 12.30 -16.46
N ASP A 3 10.86 12.18 -17.79
CA ASP A 3 9.84 11.42 -18.53
C ASP A 3 10.26 9.94 -18.52
N LEU A 4 9.65 9.20 -17.59
CA LEU A 4 9.93 7.79 -17.33
C LEU A 4 9.08 6.92 -18.26
N ALA A 5 9.71 5.90 -18.83
CA ALA A 5 8.99 4.96 -19.70
C ALA A 5 8.07 4.04 -18.89
N GLY A 6 6.78 4.02 -19.22
CA GLY A 6 5.84 3.00 -18.77
C GLY A 6 5.85 1.78 -19.70
N GLU A 7 4.87 0.88 -19.55
CA GLU A 7 4.74 -0.33 -20.39
C GLU A 7 4.60 -0.03 -21.89
N LYS A 8 4.08 1.15 -22.25
CA LYS A 8 3.92 1.61 -23.64
C LYS A 8 5.03 2.54 -24.11
N GLY A 9 6.13 2.66 -23.34
CA GLY A 9 7.18 3.63 -23.56
C GLY A 9 6.90 4.98 -22.89
N LYS A 10 7.61 6.01 -23.33
CA LYS A 10 7.46 7.40 -22.84
C LYS A 10 6.19 8.03 -23.40
N ASP A 11 5.48 8.79 -22.57
CA ASP A 11 4.22 9.43 -22.94
C ASP A 11 4.30 10.96 -22.96
N GLY A 12 5.50 11.53 -22.74
CA GLY A 12 5.76 12.96 -22.73
C GLY A 12 5.33 13.66 -21.43
N ARG A 13 4.79 12.93 -20.44
CA ARG A 13 4.53 13.46 -19.11
C ARG A 13 5.79 13.31 -18.26
N GLN A 14 5.96 14.23 -17.33
CA GLN A 14 7.10 14.21 -16.42
C GLN A 14 6.69 13.67 -15.07
N GLU A 15 7.54 12.83 -14.50
CA GLU A 15 7.41 12.32 -13.15
C GLU A 15 8.43 12.94 -12.21
N LEU A 16 7.98 13.15 -10.98
CA LEU A 16 8.77 13.62 -9.86
C LEU A 16 8.93 12.49 -8.85
N ALA A 17 10.15 11.99 -8.71
CA ALA A 17 10.49 11.14 -7.59
C ALA A 17 10.84 11.98 -6.36
N VAL A 18 10.19 11.70 -5.25
CA VAL A 18 10.39 12.38 -3.97
C VAL A 18 10.91 11.37 -2.96
N TRP A 19 12.03 11.73 -2.32
CA TRP A 19 12.60 10.95 -1.21
C TRP A 19 12.33 11.73 0.08
N VAL A 20 11.42 11.23 0.90
CA VAL A 20 11.01 11.85 2.15
C VAL A 20 11.68 11.12 3.30
N LYS A 21 12.45 11.84 4.12
CA LYS A 21 13.08 11.25 5.30
C LYS A 21 12.02 10.70 6.26
N ASP A 22 12.21 9.46 6.69
CA ASP A 22 11.31 8.78 7.62
C ASP A 22 11.99 8.53 8.97
N THR A 23 13.00 7.65 9.01
CA THR A 23 13.78 7.35 10.22
C THR A 23 15.24 7.05 9.88
N GLY A 24 16.19 7.49 10.71
CA GLY A 24 17.63 7.34 10.39
C GLY A 24 17.97 7.90 9.01
N ASP A 25 18.59 7.08 8.15
CA ASP A 25 18.83 7.35 6.72
C ASP A 25 17.79 6.69 5.78
N ALA A 26 16.71 6.17 6.36
CA ALA A 26 15.60 5.60 5.60
C ALA A 26 14.72 6.72 5.06
N MET A 27 14.32 6.56 3.80
CA MET A 27 13.55 7.52 3.05
C MET A 27 12.38 6.82 2.35
N ALA A 28 11.15 7.24 2.64
CA ALA A 28 10.01 6.85 1.83
C ALA A 28 10.14 7.44 0.43
N VAL A 29 9.92 6.62 -0.60
CA VAL A 29 10.06 7.04 -1.99
C VAL A 29 8.73 6.90 -2.71
N ASP A 30 8.26 8.04 -3.22
CA ASP A 30 7.08 8.14 -4.08
C ASP A 30 7.48 8.68 -5.44
N VAL A 31 6.87 8.14 -6.51
CA VAL A 31 6.98 8.68 -7.86
C VAL A 31 5.62 9.26 -8.23
N LEU A 32 5.59 10.56 -8.46
CA LEU A 32 4.38 11.35 -8.61
C LEU A 32 4.28 11.95 -10.00
N ARG A 33 3.06 12.14 -10.48
CA ARG A 33 2.72 12.83 -11.73
C ARG A 33 1.58 13.80 -11.50
N TRP A 34 1.59 14.93 -12.20
CA TRP A 34 0.46 15.86 -12.24
C TRP A 34 -0.65 15.34 -13.16
N ASP A 35 -1.89 15.26 -12.66
CA ASP A 35 -3.05 14.80 -13.44
C ASP A 35 -3.91 15.95 -14.00
N GLY A 36 -3.48 17.20 -13.83
CA GLY A 36 -4.26 18.40 -14.14
C GLY A 36 -4.83 19.09 -12.90
N LYS A 37 -4.93 18.38 -11.76
CA LYS A 37 -5.53 18.89 -10.52
C LYS A 37 -4.71 18.56 -9.26
N ASN A 38 -4.11 17.37 -9.19
CA ASN A 38 -3.39 16.88 -8.04
C ASN A 38 -2.07 16.20 -8.45
N LEU A 39 -1.13 16.11 -7.52
CA LEU A 39 -0.04 15.15 -7.61
C LEU A 39 -0.55 13.77 -7.21
N ILE A 40 -0.52 12.83 -8.16
CA ILE A 40 -0.95 11.46 -7.96
C ILE A 40 0.23 10.50 -8.10
N SER A 41 0.11 9.31 -7.53
CA SER A 41 1.10 8.25 -7.73
C SER A 41 1.14 7.80 -9.19
N ALA A 42 2.34 7.66 -9.74
CA ALA A 42 2.61 7.20 -11.10
C ALA A 42 3.06 5.73 -11.10
N GLU A 43 2.16 4.83 -10.68
CA GLU A 43 2.44 3.40 -10.52
C GLU A 43 2.85 2.72 -11.84
N ASP A 44 2.39 3.27 -12.97
CA ASP A 44 2.67 2.77 -14.32
C ASP A 44 4.15 2.89 -14.73
N VAL A 45 4.92 3.76 -14.07
CA VAL A 45 6.37 3.94 -14.33
C VAL A 45 7.26 3.37 -13.23
N TYR A 46 6.70 2.66 -12.26
CA TYR A 46 7.48 2.10 -11.15
C TYR A 46 8.57 1.14 -11.62
N LEU A 47 8.33 0.37 -12.69
CA LEU A 47 9.33 -0.53 -13.27
C LEU A 47 10.57 0.23 -13.80
N ALA A 48 10.42 1.49 -14.24
CA ALA A 48 11.53 2.30 -14.70
C ALA A 48 12.30 2.94 -13.54
N TYR A 49 11.61 3.39 -12.49
CA TYR A 49 12.25 4.15 -11.41
C TYR A 49 12.68 3.30 -10.21
N PHE A 50 11.88 2.34 -9.75
CA PHE A 50 12.17 1.63 -8.50
C PHE A 50 13.41 0.68 -8.53
N PRO A 51 13.99 0.25 -9.68
CA PRO A 51 15.24 -0.52 -9.64
C PRO A 51 16.39 0.18 -8.89
N ARG A 52 16.51 1.51 -9.00
CA ARG A 52 17.50 2.31 -8.24
C ARG A 52 17.18 2.40 -6.75
N VAL A 53 15.89 2.39 -6.37
CA VAL A 53 15.46 2.32 -4.97
C VAL A 53 15.79 0.95 -4.37
N VAL A 54 15.55 -0.12 -5.13
CA VAL A 54 15.93 -1.50 -4.75
C VAL A 54 17.43 -1.61 -4.53
N GLU A 55 18.25 -1.06 -5.43
CA GLU A 55 19.72 -1.07 -5.29
C GLU A 55 20.18 -0.34 -4.02
N TYR A 56 19.63 0.86 -3.78
CA TYR A 56 19.91 1.64 -2.57
C TYR A 56 19.61 0.83 -1.29
N TYR A 57 18.42 0.24 -1.20
CA TYR A 57 18.04 -0.51 0.00
C TYR A 57 18.73 -1.87 0.13
N ARG A 58 19.07 -2.54 -0.98
CA ARG A 58 19.95 -3.73 -0.96
C ARG A 58 21.31 -3.42 -0.34
N LYS A 59 21.87 -2.23 -0.60
CA LYS A 59 23.09 -1.78 0.07
C LYS A 59 22.85 -1.57 1.58
N ARG A 60 21.79 -0.85 1.95
CA ARG A 60 21.46 -0.56 3.36
C ARG A 60 21.23 -1.82 4.21
N VAL A 61 20.52 -2.83 3.71
CA VAL A 61 20.31 -4.08 4.46
C VAL A 61 21.57 -4.93 4.61
N ARG A 62 22.57 -4.77 3.73
CA ARG A 62 23.89 -5.42 3.90
C ARG A 62 24.72 -4.72 4.97
N GLU A 63 24.68 -3.40 5.02
CA GLU A 63 25.41 -2.58 6.00
C GLU A 63 24.78 -2.65 7.40
N HIS A 64 23.44 -2.75 7.45
CA HIS A 64 22.66 -2.73 8.67
C HIS A 64 21.60 -3.83 8.67
N PRO A 65 22.00 -5.12 8.74
CA PRO A 65 21.08 -6.25 8.59
C PRO A 65 20.06 -6.38 9.73
N GLN A 66 20.31 -5.75 10.88
CA GLN A 66 19.40 -5.75 12.03
C GLN A 66 18.42 -4.57 12.02
N ALA A 67 18.52 -3.65 11.06
CA ALA A 67 17.60 -2.50 10.97
C ALA A 67 16.35 -2.89 10.18
N SER A 68 15.24 -3.19 10.87
CA SER A 68 13.97 -3.63 10.26
C SER A 68 13.47 -2.67 9.18
N PHE A 69 13.63 -1.36 9.37
CA PHE A 69 13.11 -0.36 8.46
C PHE A 69 13.76 -0.40 7.07
N TYR A 70 15.04 -0.76 6.97
CA TYR A 70 15.66 -0.95 5.65
C TYR A 70 15.10 -2.17 4.92
N TRP A 71 14.78 -3.23 5.65
CA TRP A 71 14.10 -4.40 5.09
C TRP A 71 12.68 -4.06 4.63
N TYR A 72 11.95 -3.23 5.38
CA TYR A 72 10.63 -2.75 4.99
C TYR A 72 10.67 -1.99 3.65
N TYR A 73 11.56 -1.00 3.55
CA TYR A 73 11.68 -0.21 2.32
C TYR A 73 12.22 -1.01 1.14
N LEU A 74 13.09 -1.99 1.40
CA LEU A 74 13.49 -2.96 0.37
C LEU A 74 12.29 -3.77 -0.12
N ALA A 75 11.47 -4.29 0.79
CA ALA A 75 10.30 -5.10 0.46
C ALA A 75 9.25 -4.29 -0.32
N ASP A 76 8.97 -3.05 0.09
CA ASP A 76 8.07 -2.14 -0.65
C ASP A 76 8.58 -1.86 -2.07
N ALA A 77 9.87 -1.52 -2.22
CA ALA A 77 10.47 -1.30 -3.53
C ALA A 77 10.41 -2.56 -4.42
N LEU A 78 10.61 -3.75 -3.84
CA LEU A 78 10.50 -5.03 -4.54
C LEU A 78 9.06 -5.33 -5.00
N VAL A 79 8.04 -5.00 -4.19
CA VAL A 79 6.63 -5.06 -4.64
C VAL A 79 6.41 -4.16 -5.86
N LYS A 80 6.93 -2.93 -5.81
CA LYS A 80 6.76 -1.94 -6.89
C LYS A 80 7.46 -2.32 -8.20
N VAL A 81 8.56 -3.10 -8.13
CA VAL A 81 9.21 -3.70 -9.31
C VAL A 81 8.70 -5.10 -9.67
N ARG A 82 7.62 -5.57 -9.02
CA ARG A 82 6.98 -6.88 -9.25
C ARG A 82 7.88 -8.09 -8.91
N GLU A 83 8.91 -7.90 -8.08
CA GLU A 83 9.78 -8.94 -7.56
C GLU A 83 9.20 -9.57 -6.28
N TYR A 84 7.99 -10.12 -6.40
CA TYR A 84 7.16 -10.44 -5.25
C TYR A 84 7.73 -11.51 -4.31
N ARG A 85 8.45 -12.51 -4.83
CA ARG A 85 9.12 -13.52 -3.97
C ARG A 85 10.20 -12.89 -3.09
N GLN A 86 11.04 -12.05 -3.68
CA GLN A 86 12.07 -11.33 -2.94
C GLN A 86 11.45 -10.33 -1.95
N ALA A 87 10.31 -9.72 -2.29
CA ALA A 87 9.58 -8.85 -1.38
C ALA A 87 9.10 -9.60 -0.13
N LEU A 88 8.57 -10.83 -0.29
CA LEU A 88 8.19 -11.69 0.84
C LEU A 88 9.38 -12.01 1.75
N GLU A 89 10.50 -12.42 1.16
CA GLU A 89 11.72 -12.72 1.91
C GLU A 89 12.25 -11.49 2.66
N ALA A 90 12.24 -10.31 2.02
CA ALA A 90 12.66 -9.07 2.65
C ALA A 90 11.74 -8.68 3.80
N ALA A 91 10.42 -8.83 3.64
CA ALA A 91 9.47 -8.57 4.72
C ALA A 91 9.69 -9.51 5.92
N GLU A 92 9.88 -10.81 5.66
CA GLU A 92 10.15 -11.81 6.72
C GLU A 92 11.46 -11.54 7.46
N LYS A 93 12.52 -11.17 6.73
CA LYS A 93 13.79 -10.73 7.33
C LYS A 93 13.60 -9.49 8.20
N GLY A 94 12.84 -8.49 7.73
CA GLY A 94 12.57 -7.28 8.50
C GLY A 94 11.80 -7.52 9.79
N MET A 95 10.83 -8.45 9.77
CA MET A 95 10.09 -8.87 10.96
C MET A 95 10.97 -9.63 11.97
N ALA A 96 12.10 -10.20 11.53
CA ALA A 96 13.04 -10.95 12.37
C ALA A 96 14.29 -10.14 12.78
N ALA A 97 14.51 -8.95 12.20
CA ALA A 97 15.79 -8.24 12.24
C ALA A 97 16.07 -7.48 13.54
N ASP A 98 15.08 -7.22 14.41
CA ASP A 98 15.27 -6.40 15.61
C ASP A 98 14.36 -6.84 16.78
N LYS A 99 14.72 -6.45 18.01
CA LYS A 99 13.83 -6.47 19.19
C LYS A 99 12.74 -5.40 19.10
N VAL A 100 13.01 -4.26 18.46
CA VAL A 100 12.03 -3.17 18.25
C VAL A 100 11.74 -3.05 16.76
N ILE A 101 10.57 -3.52 16.35
CA ILE A 101 10.17 -3.59 14.94
C ILE A 101 9.62 -2.23 14.49
N TYR A 102 10.32 -1.59 13.55
CA TYR A 102 9.85 -0.39 12.84
C TYR A 102 9.97 -0.55 11.31
N PRO A 103 8.95 -0.18 10.50
CA PRO A 103 7.60 0.20 10.94
C PRO A 103 6.92 -0.98 11.63
N SER A 104 5.71 -0.77 12.16
CA SER A 104 5.01 -1.80 12.92
C SER A 104 4.86 -3.13 12.16
N ILE A 105 4.53 -4.19 12.90
CA ILE A 105 4.24 -5.51 12.34
C ILE A 105 3.18 -5.46 11.22
N TYR A 106 2.19 -4.57 11.33
CA TYR A 106 1.14 -4.40 10.32
C TYR A 106 1.67 -3.81 9.01
N GLY A 107 2.73 -3.00 9.06
CA GLY A 107 3.39 -2.49 7.86
C GLY A 107 4.00 -3.62 7.05
N PHE A 108 4.72 -4.53 7.72
CA PHE A 108 5.25 -5.73 7.08
C PHE A 108 4.16 -6.67 6.58
N GLN A 109 3.09 -6.88 7.36
CA GLN A 109 1.95 -7.69 6.93
C GLN A 109 1.28 -7.13 5.68
N LEU A 110 1.13 -5.81 5.56
CA LEU A 110 0.58 -5.17 4.37
C LEU A 110 1.45 -5.42 3.14
N ILE A 111 2.78 -5.27 3.27
CA ILE A 111 3.72 -5.60 2.19
C ILE A 111 3.65 -7.09 1.82
N LYS A 112 3.55 -7.98 2.81
CA LYS A 112 3.38 -9.42 2.58
C LYS A 112 2.11 -9.72 1.79
N ALA A 113 0.98 -9.12 2.16
CA ALA A 113 -0.29 -9.28 1.46
C ALA A 113 -0.24 -8.75 0.01
N ARG A 114 0.41 -7.61 -0.22
CA ARG A 114 0.65 -7.07 -1.58
C ARG A 114 1.49 -8.01 -2.43
N ALA A 115 2.58 -8.53 -1.88
CA ALA A 115 3.43 -9.49 -2.58
C ALA A 115 2.68 -10.80 -2.89
N LEU A 116 1.87 -11.33 -1.95
CA LEU A 116 1.01 -12.50 -2.19
C LEU A 116 -0.04 -12.23 -3.28
N THR A 117 -0.59 -11.01 -3.31
CA THR A 117 -1.54 -10.59 -4.36
C THR A 117 -0.87 -10.59 -5.74
N GLY A 118 0.35 -10.07 -5.83
CA GLY A 118 1.15 -10.11 -7.06
C GLY A 118 1.54 -11.52 -7.50
N LEU A 119 1.64 -12.46 -6.56
CA LEU A 119 1.83 -13.89 -6.82
C LEU A 119 0.51 -14.66 -7.07
N GLU A 120 -0.62 -13.96 -7.17
CA GLU A 120 -1.95 -14.54 -7.34
C GLU A 120 -2.38 -15.50 -6.21
N ARG A 121 -1.72 -15.43 -5.05
CA ARG A 121 -2.06 -16.19 -3.84
C ARG A 121 -3.16 -15.47 -3.06
N TYR A 122 -4.30 -15.27 -3.73
CA TYR A 122 -5.38 -14.39 -3.29
C TYR A 122 -5.99 -14.77 -1.95
N HIS A 123 -6.20 -16.06 -1.69
CA HIS A 123 -6.76 -16.50 -0.41
C HIS A 123 -5.86 -16.13 0.78
N GLU A 124 -4.55 -16.28 0.63
CA GLU A 124 -3.58 -15.94 1.69
C GLU A 124 -3.46 -14.43 1.86
N ALA A 125 -3.45 -13.67 0.76
CA ALA A 125 -3.44 -12.21 0.81
C ALA A 125 -4.68 -11.67 1.53
N VAL A 126 -5.88 -12.15 1.18
CA VAL A 126 -7.14 -11.74 1.78
C VAL A 126 -7.18 -12.06 3.28
N ALA A 127 -6.68 -13.24 3.70
CA ALA A 127 -6.60 -13.57 5.13
C ALA A 127 -5.78 -12.53 5.90
N ILE A 128 -4.61 -12.14 5.37
CA ILE A 128 -3.78 -11.10 6.01
C ILE A 128 -4.49 -9.74 6.04
N TYR A 129 -5.13 -9.31 4.94
CA TYR A 129 -5.87 -8.06 4.94
C TYR A 129 -7.02 -8.07 5.95
N GLN A 130 -7.73 -9.18 6.08
CA GLN A 130 -8.79 -9.35 7.08
C GLN A 130 -8.27 -9.29 8.50
N ASP A 131 -7.11 -9.89 8.78
CA ASP A 131 -6.47 -9.81 10.09
C ASP A 131 -6.07 -8.37 10.45
N ILE A 132 -5.52 -7.63 9.48
CA ILE A 132 -5.21 -6.19 9.64
C ILE A 132 -6.49 -5.42 9.97
N ILE A 133 -7.56 -5.64 9.21
CA ILE A 133 -8.84 -4.95 9.39
C ILE A 133 -9.47 -5.30 10.74
N ALA A 134 -9.54 -6.58 11.12
CA ALA A 134 -10.10 -7.02 12.40
C ALA A 134 -9.30 -6.45 13.59
N ALA A 135 -7.97 -6.42 13.49
CA ALA A 135 -7.13 -5.81 14.51
C ALA A 135 -7.36 -4.30 14.62
N GLY A 136 -7.56 -3.61 13.50
CA GLY A 136 -7.83 -2.18 13.48
C GLY A 136 -9.23 -1.84 13.98
N GLU A 137 -10.27 -2.58 13.59
CA GLU A 137 -11.64 -2.37 14.11
C GLU A 137 -11.69 -2.55 15.64
N LYS A 138 -10.85 -3.44 16.20
CA LYS A 138 -10.73 -3.62 17.65
C LYS A 138 -9.95 -2.49 18.34
N LYS A 139 -8.87 -1.99 17.72
CA LYS A 139 -7.95 -0.99 18.31
C LYS A 139 -8.38 0.46 18.07
N LEU A 140 -8.99 0.72 16.92
CA LEU A 140 -9.54 1.98 16.47
C LEU A 140 -11.05 1.79 16.39
N PRO A 141 -11.81 2.08 17.47
CA PRO A 141 -13.27 2.06 17.37
C PRO A 141 -13.66 2.96 16.19
N TYR A 142 -14.50 2.41 15.30
CA TYR A 142 -14.98 3.04 14.07
C TYR A 142 -15.17 4.55 14.27
N PRO A 143 -14.67 5.44 13.37
CA PRO A 143 -14.73 6.88 13.60
C PRO A 143 -16.18 7.38 13.68
N GLN A 144 -16.75 7.36 14.89
CA GLN A 144 -18.04 7.92 15.22
C GLN A 144 -17.88 9.41 15.44
N LYS A 145 -17.86 10.18 14.32
CA LYS A 145 -17.47 11.60 14.28
C LYS A 145 -16.05 11.82 14.85
N PRO A 146 -15.34 12.88 14.43
CA PRO A 146 -14.09 13.22 15.08
C PRO A 146 -14.40 13.60 16.54
N ALA A 147 -14.15 12.68 17.48
CA ALA A 147 -13.79 13.08 18.83
C ALA A 147 -12.61 14.05 18.69
N SER A 148 -12.66 15.15 19.44
CA SER A 148 -11.82 16.35 19.28
C SER A 148 -10.41 16.08 18.71
N MET A 149 -9.92 17.01 17.88
CA MET A 149 -8.63 16.94 17.16
C MET A 149 -7.47 16.37 18.00
N GLY A 150 -7.41 16.68 19.30
CA GLY A 150 -6.37 16.18 20.22
C GLY A 150 -6.40 14.68 20.50
N SER A 151 -7.57 14.04 20.51
CA SER A 151 -7.70 12.58 20.70
C SER A 151 -7.31 11.79 19.44
N ALA A 152 -7.71 12.31 18.26
CA ALA A 152 -7.32 11.78 16.96
C ALA A 152 -5.81 11.85 16.76
N ILE A 153 -5.17 12.98 17.10
CA ILE A 153 -3.71 13.15 17.00
C ILE A 153 -2.99 12.16 17.93
N ARG A 154 -3.42 11.98 19.18
CA ARG A 154 -2.79 11.03 20.11
C ARG A 154 -2.92 9.58 19.64
N SER A 155 -4.09 9.19 19.11
CA SER A 155 -4.30 7.87 18.54
C SER A 155 -3.45 7.63 17.28
N LEU A 156 -3.24 8.65 16.44
CA LEU A 156 -2.36 8.57 15.26
C LEU A 156 -0.87 8.46 15.63
N LEU A 157 -0.45 9.06 16.75
CA LEU A 157 0.94 9.08 17.21
C LEU A 157 1.39 7.79 17.94
N THR A 158 0.45 6.96 18.40
CA THR A 158 0.75 5.75 19.19
C THR A 158 0.26 4.45 18.55
N ALA A 159 -0.38 4.50 17.38
CA ALA A 159 -0.97 3.31 16.79
C ALA A 159 0.01 2.62 15.83
N ASP A 160 0.35 1.38 16.16
CA ASP A 160 0.96 0.41 15.24
C ASP A 160 0.15 0.21 13.96
N LEU A 161 -1.13 0.61 13.95
CA LEU A 161 -2.05 0.44 12.84
C LEU A 161 -2.82 1.74 12.61
N SER A 162 -2.61 2.37 11.45
CA SER A 162 -3.22 3.66 11.13
C SER A 162 -4.53 3.52 10.33
N PRO A 163 -5.42 4.54 10.35
CA PRO A 163 -6.58 4.58 9.46
C PRO A 163 -6.19 4.45 7.98
N ARG A 164 -5.01 4.94 7.59
CA ARG A 164 -4.53 4.78 6.21
C ARG A 164 -4.28 3.32 5.86
N MET A 165 -3.60 2.57 6.72
CA MET A 165 -3.36 1.13 6.52
C MET A 165 -4.67 0.35 6.47
N MET A 166 -5.65 0.74 7.30
CA MET A 166 -7.00 0.17 7.27
C MET A 166 -7.70 0.42 5.94
N GLY A 167 -7.66 1.66 5.45
CA GLY A 167 -8.21 2.02 4.14
C GLY A 167 -7.54 1.23 3.00
N GLU A 168 -6.20 1.18 2.99
CA GLU A 168 -5.42 0.44 2.01
C GLU A 168 -5.74 -1.06 2.03
N ALA A 169 -5.76 -1.69 3.22
CA ALA A 169 -6.13 -3.10 3.36
C ALA A 169 -7.55 -3.39 2.88
N CYS A 170 -8.52 -2.53 3.21
CA CYS A 170 -9.89 -2.67 2.72
C CYS A 170 -9.95 -2.59 1.19
N TYR A 171 -9.29 -1.61 0.58
CA TYR A 171 -9.28 -1.44 -0.87
C TYR A 171 -8.62 -2.63 -1.58
N GLU A 172 -7.43 -3.03 -1.14
CA GLU A 172 -6.68 -4.12 -1.77
C GLU A 172 -7.39 -5.47 -1.65
N ALA A 173 -8.05 -5.75 -0.52
CA ALA A 173 -8.93 -6.92 -0.41
C ALA A 173 -10.17 -6.81 -1.33
N GLY A 174 -10.75 -5.61 -1.48
CA GLY A 174 -11.85 -5.35 -2.41
C GLY A 174 -11.48 -5.63 -3.86
N GLU A 175 -10.28 -5.22 -4.29
CA GLU A 175 -9.74 -5.52 -5.62
C GLU A 175 -9.62 -7.03 -5.86
N ILE A 176 -9.15 -7.79 -4.86
CA ILE A 176 -9.09 -9.24 -4.95
C ILE A 176 -10.48 -9.86 -5.08
N TYR A 177 -11.45 -9.42 -4.27
CA TYR A 177 -12.82 -9.92 -4.40
C TYR A 177 -13.44 -9.61 -5.76
N ALA A 178 -13.17 -8.44 -6.33
CA ALA A 178 -13.62 -8.09 -7.67
C ALA A 178 -13.02 -9.03 -8.72
N ARG A 179 -11.71 -9.32 -8.65
CA ARG A 179 -11.03 -10.28 -9.54
C ARG A 179 -11.61 -11.70 -9.43
N LEU A 180 -12.03 -12.10 -8.24
CA LEU A 180 -12.68 -13.40 -7.99
C LEU A 180 -14.17 -13.42 -8.36
N GLY A 181 -14.72 -12.34 -8.95
CA GLY A 181 -16.14 -12.22 -9.29
C GLY A 181 -17.08 -12.06 -8.08
N GLN A 182 -16.52 -11.90 -6.87
CA GLN A 182 -17.27 -11.70 -5.64
C GLN A 182 -17.66 -10.22 -5.46
N ASN A 183 -18.39 -9.69 -6.45
CA ASN A 183 -18.66 -8.25 -6.58
C ASN A 183 -19.36 -7.64 -5.37
N GLN A 184 -20.23 -8.40 -4.70
CA GLN A 184 -20.91 -7.92 -3.48
C GLN A 184 -19.90 -7.63 -2.36
N ARG A 185 -18.95 -8.56 -2.13
CA ARG A 185 -17.87 -8.35 -1.16
C ARG A 185 -16.93 -7.23 -1.59
N ALA A 186 -16.60 -7.14 -2.89
CA ALA A 186 -15.79 -6.04 -3.39
C ALA A 186 -16.40 -4.67 -3.05
N VAL A 187 -17.71 -4.50 -3.30
CA VAL A 187 -18.45 -3.27 -2.95
C VAL A 187 -18.36 -2.96 -1.45
N GLU A 188 -18.61 -3.95 -0.59
CA GLU A 188 -18.53 -3.79 0.86
C GLU A 188 -17.14 -3.31 1.31
N TYR A 189 -16.08 -3.91 0.77
CA TYR A 189 -14.71 -3.57 1.11
C TYR A 189 -14.28 -2.20 0.57
N PHE A 190 -14.72 -1.80 -0.63
CA PHE A 190 -14.49 -0.45 -1.14
C PHE A 190 -15.22 0.62 -0.31
N GLN A 191 -16.43 0.34 0.15
CA GLN A 191 -17.15 1.22 1.07
C GLN A 191 -16.42 1.35 2.41
N LYS A 192 -15.92 0.24 2.97
CA LYS A 192 -15.05 0.27 4.16
C LYS A 192 -13.79 1.09 3.93
N ALA A 193 -13.14 0.99 2.78
CA ALA A 193 -11.97 1.80 2.45
C ALA A 193 -12.27 3.30 2.51
N LEU A 194 -13.43 3.74 1.99
CA LEU A 194 -13.88 5.13 2.02
C LEU A 194 -14.26 5.63 3.42
N ILE A 195 -14.63 4.74 4.33
CA ILE A 195 -14.85 5.11 5.74
C ILE A 195 -13.54 5.55 6.39
N TYR A 196 -12.47 4.79 6.16
CA TYR A 196 -11.15 5.11 6.71
C TYR A 196 -10.44 6.22 5.93
N LEU A 197 -10.67 6.33 4.62
CA LEU A 197 -10.08 7.32 3.73
C LEU A 197 -11.13 7.97 2.80
N PRO A 198 -11.96 8.91 3.29
CA PRO A 198 -13.06 9.50 2.51
C PRO A 198 -12.62 10.24 1.23
N GLY A 199 -11.42 10.82 1.26
CA GLY A 199 -10.83 11.57 0.14
C GLY A 199 -10.09 10.70 -0.87
N TRP A 200 -10.02 9.38 -0.70
CA TRP A 200 -9.27 8.51 -1.60
C TRP A 200 -10.10 8.12 -2.83
N ASP A 201 -9.60 8.41 -4.03
CA ASP A 201 -10.36 8.24 -5.26
C ASP A 201 -10.43 6.80 -5.77
N LYS A 202 -9.43 5.95 -5.47
CA LYS A 202 -9.35 4.60 -6.03
C LYS A 202 -10.58 3.73 -5.70
N PRO A 203 -11.03 3.62 -4.44
CA PRO A 203 -12.22 2.83 -4.12
C PRO A 203 -13.49 3.38 -4.77
N ARG A 204 -13.59 4.71 -4.96
CA ARG A 204 -14.74 5.34 -5.61
C ARG A 204 -14.83 4.96 -7.09
N LYS A 205 -13.71 5.03 -7.82
CA LYS A 205 -13.61 4.59 -9.22
C LYS A 205 -13.97 3.11 -9.36
N ALA A 206 -13.40 2.25 -8.50
CA ALA A 206 -13.71 0.82 -8.52
C ALA A 206 -15.21 0.52 -8.30
N LEU A 207 -15.88 1.27 -7.42
CA LEU A 207 -17.34 1.17 -7.24
C LEU A 207 -18.14 1.61 -8.47
N GLU A 208 -17.67 2.62 -9.21
CA GLU A 208 -18.31 3.08 -10.45
C GLU A 208 -18.17 2.04 -11.56
N ASP A 209 -16.98 1.44 -11.71
CA ASP A 209 -16.69 0.39 -12.69
C ASP A 209 -17.58 -0.84 -12.46
N LEU A 210 -17.70 -1.29 -11.21
CA LEU A 210 -18.58 -2.41 -10.86
C LEU A 210 -20.06 -2.13 -11.16
N LYS A 211 -20.52 -0.89 -10.97
CA LYS A 211 -21.90 -0.48 -11.34
C LYS A 211 -22.11 -0.55 -12.84
N LEU A 212 -21.13 -0.15 -13.64
CA LEU A 212 -21.21 -0.18 -15.09
C LEU A 212 -21.26 -1.63 -15.60
N ILE A 213 -20.42 -2.51 -15.06
CA ILE A 213 -20.43 -3.95 -15.37
C ILE A 213 -21.81 -4.55 -15.07
N LYS A 214 -22.40 -4.24 -13.91
CA LYS A 214 -23.73 -4.74 -13.55
C LYS A 214 -24.80 -4.30 -14.56
N LYS A 215 -24.74 -3.06 -15.04
CA LYS A 215 -25.69 -2.55 -16.06
C LYS A 215 -25.55 -3.29 -17.39
N LEU A 216 -24.32 -3.57 -17.82
CA LEU A 216 -24.04 -4.28 -19.08
C LEU A 216 -24.53 -5.73 -19.07
N ILE A 217 -24.45 -6.41 -17.92
CA ILE A 217 -24.90 -7.81 -17.78
C ILE A 217 -26.43 -7.91 -17.64
N SER A 218 -27.10 -6.83 -17.21
CA SER A 218 -28.55 -6.78 -17.04
C SER A 218 -29.34 -6.29 -18.27
N ALA A 219 -28.66 -5.94 -19.36
CA ALA A 219 -29.23 -5.46 -20.61
C ALA A 219 -29.22 -6.56 -21.68
#